data_AF-A0A350QLB2-F1
#
_entry.id   AF-A0A350QLB2-F1
#
_cell.length_a   1.000
_cell.length_b   1.000
_cell.length_c   1.000
_cell.angle_alpha   90.00
_cell.angle_beta   90.00
_cell.angle_gamma   90.00
#
_symmetry.space_group_name_H-M   'P 1'
#
loop_
_entity.id
_entity.type
_entity.pdbx_description
1 polymer ?
#
loop_
_entity_poly.entity_id
_entity_poly.type
_entity_poly.pdbx_seq_one_letter_code
_entity_poly.pdbx_strand_id
1 'polypeptide(L)'
;MNNLQKAGGVTALLQAAIYMSAFVFFGAFWNFPADADAVQKFAFLAENQGILSIVTFTIYVLFGILSAILVLALHERLKVNTPILSQMAAIFGVVWVGLVIASGMVSNIGLAVALELSVQQPEQAMTLWRTINAVVEGLGGGNEIVGGLWVLLLSIAALNGKALPTTLNYLGLFVGVVGILTIYPADIFTEIFGISQIVWFSWLGVVLLTSRKS
;
A
#
# COMPACT_ATOMS: atom_id res chain seq x y z
N MET A 1 7.78 -27.07 3.32
CA MET A 1 7.22 -25.78 2.86
C MET A 1 8.17 -25.20 1.85
N ASN A 2 7.68 -24.85 0.66
CA ASN A 2 8.45 -24.15 -0.36
C ASN A 2 9.02 -22.85 0.24
N ASN A 3 10.31 -22.55 0.01
CA ASN A 3 10.98 -21.35 0.51
C ASN A 3 10.24 -20.07 0.09
N LEU A 4 9.61 -20.07 -1.09
CA LEU A 4 8.82 -18.95 -1.57
C LEU A 4 7.55 -18.71 -0.75
N GLN A 5 6.86 -19.76 -0.27
CA GLN A 5 5.68 -19.60 0.58
C GLN A 5 6.04 -19.03 1.95
N LYS A 6 7.20 -19.44 2.50
CA LYS A 6 7.73 -18.83 3.72
C LYS A 6 8.05 -17.36 3.52
N ALA A 7 8.73 -17.03 2.43
CA ALA A 7 9.03 -15.64 2.08
C ALA A 7 7.75 -14.82 1.97
N GLY A 8 6.75 -15.29 1.20
CA GLY A 8 5.44 -14.63 1.09
C GLY A 8 4.74 -14.45 2.44
N GLY A 9 4.81 -15.45 3.32
CA GLY A 9 4.25 -15.34 4.67
C GLY A 9 4.94 -14.27 5.53
N VAL A 10 6.27 -14.21 5.50
CA VAL A 10 7.05 -13.17 6.20
C VAL A 10 6.75 -11.78 5.61
N THR A 11 6.73 -11.64 4.28
CA THR A 11 6.47 -10.34 3.66
C THR A 11 5.06 -9.84 3.96
N ALA A 12 4.05 -10.72 3.97
CA ALA A 12 2.70 -10.34 4.39
C ALA A 12 2.67 -9.79 5.85
N LEU A 13 3.35 -10.44 6.79
CA LEU A 13 3.42 -9.93 8.16
C LEU A 13 4.16 -8.59 8.27
N LEU A 14 5.24 -8.41 7.50
CA LEU A 14 5.95 -7.13 7.45
C LEU A 14 5.06 -6.02 6.85
N GLN A 15 4.26 -6.33 5.82
CA GLN A 15 3.30 -5.39 5.24
C GLN A 15 2.23 -4.97 6.25
N ALA A 16 1.70 -5.91 7.04
CA ALA A 16 0.78 -5.58 8.13
C ALA A 16 1.43 -4.64 9.16
N ALA A 17 2.69 -4.90 9.52
CA ALA A 17 3.44 -4.05 10.43
C ALA A 17 3.69 -2.64 9.86
N ILE A 18 3.98 -2.53 8.55
CA ILE A 18 4.13 -1.25 7.85
C ILE A 18 2.84 -0.44 7.90
N TYR A 19 1.70 -1.04 7.53
CA TYR A 19 0.39 -0.36 7.62
C TYR A 19 0.10 0.11 9.04
N MET A 20 0.25 -0.78 10.03
CA MET A 20 0.01 -0.43 11.42
C MET A 20 0.92 0.73 11.88
N SER A 21 2.19 0.71 11.48
CA SER A 21 3.14 1.79 11.78
C SER A 21 2.74 3.10 11.10
N ALA A 22 2.22 3.05 9.87
CA ALA A 22 1.75 4.23 9.15
C ALA A 22 0.53 4.86 9.83
N PHE A 23 -0.48 4.06 10.21
CA PHE A 23 -1.64 4.55 10.95
C PHE A 23 -1.24 5.19 12.28
N VAL A 24 -0.33 4.58 13.02
CA VAL A 24 0.17 5.13 14.28
C VAL A 24 0.94 6.42 14.03
N PHE A 25 1.83 6.46 13.04
CA PHE A 25 2.62 7.64 12.72
C PHE A 25 1.73 8.81 12.31
N PHE A 26 0.88 8.65 11.30
CA PHE A 26 0.04 9.73 10.79
C PHE A 26 -1.13 10.07 11.72
N GLY A 27 -1.67 9.11 12.47
CA GLY A 27 -2.80 9.33 13.37
C GLY A 27 -2.43 9.87 14.75
N ALA A 28 -1.21 9.61 15.25
CA ALA A 28 -0.82 9.98 16.61
C ALA A 28 0.40 10.90 16.71
N PHE A 29 1.37 10.79 15.79
CA PHE A 29 2.65 11.52 15.89
C PHE A 29 2.77 12.68 14.89
N TRP A 30 2.19 12.56 13.70
CA TRP A 30 2.33 13.54 12.63
C TRP A 30 1.38 14.73 12.82
N ASN A 31 1.85 15.77 13.50
CA ASN A 31 1.06 16.98 13.77
C ASN A 31 1.31 18.09 12.74
N PHE A 32 0.91 17.85 11.48
CA PHE A 32 1.09 18.83 10.42
C PHE A 32 0.22 20.08 10.66
N PRO A 33 0.79 21.31 10.59
CA PRO A 33 0.04 22.54 10.85
C PRO A 33 -0.83 22.92 9.64
N ALA A 34 -1.97 22.25 9.49
CA ALA A 34 -2.85 22.38 8.32
C ALA A 34 -3.43 23.80 8.13
N ASP A 35 -3.65 24.54 9.21
CA ASP A 35 -4.21 25.90 9.17
C ASP A 35 -3.15 27.01 9.07
N ALA A 36 -1.87 26.65 9.07
CA ALA A 36 -0.76 27.60 8.98
C ALA A 36 -0.54 28.15 7.56
N ASP A 37 0.22 29.23 7.46
CA ASP A 37 0.64 29.78 6.17
C ASP A 37 1.67 28.87 5.45
N ALA A 38 1.98 29.19 4.19
CA ALA A 38 2.89 28.38 3.38
C ALA A 38 4.31 28.32 3.98
N VAL A 39 4.80 29.42 4.56
CA VAL A 39 6.14 29.51 5.14
C VAL A 39 6.25 28.58 6.35
N GLN A 40 5.27 28.64 7.26
CA GLN A 40 5.21 27.81 8.46
C GLN A 40 5.08 26.32 8.12
N LYS A 41 4.25 25.98 7.11
CA LYS A 41 4.14 24.61 6.61
C LYS A 41 5.46 24.08 6.08
N PHE A 42 6.16 24.85 5.26
CA PHE A 42 7.46 24.42 4.72
C PHE A 42 8.57 24.39 5.78
N ALA A 43 8.54 25.28 6.77
CA ALA A 43 9.44 25.19 7.92
C ALA A 43 9.26 23.86 8.68
N PHE A 44 8.00 23.48 8.94
CA PHE A 44 7.68 22.19 9.57
C PHE A 44 8.13 21.00 8.71
N LEU A 45 7.88 21.04 7.40
CA LEU A 45 8.31 20.00 6.47
C LEU A 45 9.84 19.88 6.38
N ALA A 46 10.56 21.01 6.42
CA ALA A 46 12.02 21.04 6.40
C ALA A 46 12.62 20.42 7.67
N GLU A 47 12.09 20.81 8.84
CA GLU A 47 12.51 20.28 10.14
C GLU A 47 12.29 18.76 10.22
N ASN A 48 11.22 18.27 9.59
CA ASN A 48 10.83 16.86 9.62
C ASN A 48 11.16 16.09 8.32
N GLN A 49 11.96 16.66 7.42
CA GLN A 49 12.21 16.04 6.10
C GLN A 49 12.83 14.64 6.23
N GLY A 50 13.77 14.47 7.16
CA GLY A 50 14.45 13.18 7.37
C GLY A 50 13.48 12.07 7.79
N ILE A 51 12.59 12.35 8.75
CA ILE A 51 11.60 11.36 9.19
C ILE A 51 10.56 11.08 8.09
N LEU A 52 10.14 12.10 7.34
CA LEU A 52 9.24 11.94 6.20
C LEU A 52 9.83 11.07 5.10
N SER A 53 11.12 11.25 4.77
CA SER A 53 11.79 10.40 3.79
C SER A 53 11.84 8.94 4.23
N ILE A 54 12.10 8.66 5.51
CA ILE A 54 12.10 7.30 6.06
C ILE A 54 10.70 6.68 5.99
N VAL A 55 9.68 7.43 6.43
CA VAL A 55 8.29 6.96 6.42
C VAL A 55 7.83 6.72 4.99
N THR A 56 8.04 7.66 4.08
CA THR A 56 7.68 7.54 2.65
C THR A 56 8.37 6.35 1.99
N PHE A 57 9.68 6.18 2.22
CA PHE A 57 10.40 5.01 1.74
C PHE A 57 9.80 3.70 2.26
N THR A 58 9.44 3.65 3.54
CA THR A 58 8.93 2.45 4.20
C THR A 58 7.54 2.09 3.68
N ILE A 59 6.60 3.04 3.65
CA ILE A 59 5.20 2.80 3.32
C ILE A 59 4.96 2.58 1.81
N TYR A 60 5.84 3.12 0.96
CA TYR A 60 5.71 2.96 -0.49
C TYR A 60 6.74 2.00 -1.08
N VAL A 61 8.03 2.31 -0.96
CA VAL A 61 9.07 1.58 -1.70
C VAL A 61 9.31 0.20 -1.09
N LEU A 62 9.58 0.13 0.21
CA LEU A 62 9.76 -1.13 0.90
C LEU A 62 8.48 -1.98 0.84
N PHE A 63 7.32 -1.36 1.08
CA PHE A 63 6.03 -2.04 0.95
C PHE A 63 5.83 -2.66 -0.44
N GLY A 64 6.13 -1.92 -1.52
CA GLY A 64 6.02 -2.42 -2.89
C GLY A 64 6.97 -3.57 -3.18
N ILE A 65 8.22 -3.52 -2.70
CA ILE A 65 9.19 -4.62 -2.84
C ILE A 65 8.68 -5.89 -2.12
N LEU A 66 8.18 -5.76 -0.89
CA LEU A 66 7.59 -6.86 -0.14
C LEU A 66 6.35 -7.42 -0.83
N SER A 67 5.51 -6.54 -1.40
CA SER A 67 4.34 -6.90 -2.18
C SER A 67 4.70 -7.74 -3.41
N ALA A 68 5.79 -7.42 -4.11
CA ALA A 68 6.23 -8.19 -5.27
C ALA A 68 6.50 -9.67 -4.93
N ILE A 69 7.17 -9.91 -3.80
CA ILE A 69 7.44 -11.26 -3.29
C ILE A 69 6.14 -11.98 -2.94
N LEU A 70 5.21 -11.28 -2.28
CA LEU A 70 3.92 -11.86 -1.91
C LEU A 70 3.06 -12.19 -3.13
N VAL A 71 3.00 -11.31 -4.14
CA VAL A 71 2.29 -11.53 -5.40
C VAL A 71 2.79 -12.80 -6.07
N LEU A 72 4.12 -12.96 -6.16
CA LEU A 72 4.73 -14.16 -6.74
C LEU A 72 4.40 -15.42 -5.93
N ALA A 73 4.51 -15.35 -4.60
CA ALA A 73 4.19 -16.48 -3.73
C ALA A 73 2.73 -16.92 -3.86
N LEU A 74 1.79 -15.98 -3.93
CA LEU A 74 0.38 -16.28 -4.11
C LEU A 74 0.09 -16.82 -5.51
N HIS A 75 0.71 -16.25 -6.54
CA HIS A 75 0.54 -16.75 -7.91
C HIS A 75 0.95 -18.22 -8.02
N GLU A 76 2.13 -18.57 -7.51
CA GLU A 76 2.65 -19.94 -7.52
C GLU A 76 1.74 -20.93 -6.78
N ARG A 77 1.12 -20.49 -5.68
CA ARG A 77 0.18 -21.32 -4.92
C ARG A 77 -1.15 -21.50 -5.64
N LEU A 78 -1.70 -20.42 -6.17
CA LEU A 78 -3.05 -20.40 -6.75
C LEU A 78 -3.10 -20.96 -8.18
N LYS A 79 -1.98 -20.91 -8.91
CA LYS A 79 -1.96 -21.38 -10.32
C LYS A 79 -2.19 -22.88 -10.46
N VAL A 80 -1.95 -23.65 -9.39
CA VAL A 80 -2.13 -25.12 -9.38
C VAL A 80 -3.59 -25.51 -9.65
N ASN A 81 -4.53 -24.79 -9.04
CA ASN A 81 -5.96 -25.11 -9.12
C ASN A 81 -6.76 -24.12 -9.96
N THR A 82 -6.28 -22.87 -10.09
CA THR A 82 -6.99 -21.77 -10.77
C THR A 82 -6.02 -20.92 -11.60
N PRO A 83 -5.40 -21.46 -12.67
CA PRO A 83 -4.30 -20.81 -13.40
C PRO A 83 -4.68 -19.45 -13.98
N ILE A 84 -5.83 -19.35 -14.66
CA ILE A 84 -6.27 -18.11 -15.33
C ILE A 84 -6.53 -16.99 -14.31
N LEU A 85 -7.34 -17.27 -13.28
CA LEU A 85 -7.64 -16.28 -12.23
C LEU A 85 -6.39 -15.89 -11.43
N SER A 86 -5.52 -16.85 -11.15
CA SER A 86 -4.22 -16.59 -10.49
C SER A 86 -3.36 -15.64 -11.32
N GLN A 87 -3.30 -15.85 -12.64
CA GLN A 87 -2.53 -14.98 -13.54
C GLN A 87 -3.14 -13.57 -13.63
N MET A 88 -4.46 -13.45 -13.74
CA MET A 88 -5.14 -12.16 -13.74
C MET A 88 -4.89 -11.39 -12.43
N ALA A 89 -5.03 -12.05 -11.28
CA ALA A 89 -4.72 -11.45 -10.00
C ALA A 89 -3.27 -10.98 -9.93
N ALA A 90 -2.32 -11.81 -10.37
CA ALA A 90 -0.89 -11.46 -10.37
C ALA A 90 -0.58 -10.24 -11.25
N ILE A 91 -1.24 -10.07 -12.39
CA ILE A 91 -1.09 -8.88 -13.24
C ILE A 91 -1.42 -7.62 -12.45
N PHE A 92 -2.60 -7.56 -11.81
CA PHE A 92 -2.98 -6.40 -11.00
C PHE A 92 -2.05 -6.21 -9.81
N GLY A 93 -1.61 -7.29 -9.16
CA GLY A 93 -0.63 -7.22 -8.08
C GLY A 93 0.71 -6.60 -8.50
N VAL A 94 1.25 -7.01 -9.65
CA VAL A 94 2.49 -6.44 -10.21
C VAL A 94 2.31 -4.98 -10.63
N VAL A 95 1.18 -4.63 -11.23
CA VAL A 95 0.88 -3.22 -11.57
C VAL A 95 0.83 -2.37 -10.30
N TRP A 96 0.15 -2.84 -9.25
CA TRP A 96 0.05 -2.13 -7.97
C TRP A 96 1.42 -1.94 -7.31
N VAL A 97 2.30 -2.96 -7.35
CA VAL A 97 3.70 -2.83 -6.91
C VAL A 97 4.39 -1.65 -7.59
N GLY A 98 4.29 -1.55 -8.92
CA GLY A 98 4.91 -0.47 -9.68
C GLY A 98 4.34 0.90 -9.32
N LEU A 99 3.02 0.99 -9.18
CA LEU A 99 2.32 2.22 -8.81
C LEU A 99 2.70 2.73 -7.42
N VAL A 100 2.70 1.84 -6.42
CA VAL A 100 3.05 2.19 -5.03
C VAL A 100 4.51 2.65 -4.94
N ILE A 101 5.45 1.95 -5.59
CA ILE A 101 6.86 2.36 -5.62
C ILE A 101 7.00 3.73 -6.31
N ALA A 102 6.35 3.93 -7.45
CA ALA A 102 6.39 5.19 -8.18
C ALA A 102 5.83 6.35 -7.33
N SER A 103 4.73 6.13 -6.62
CA SER A 103 4.14 7.11 -5.70
C SER A 103 5.14 7.57 -4.64
N GLY A 104 5.83 6.63 -3.98
CA GLY A 104 6.87 6.94 -2.99
C GLY A 104 8.08 7.69 -3.56
N MET A 105 8.53 7.30 -4.75
CA MET A 105 9.65 7.98 -5.43
C MET A 105 9.29 9.43 -5.79
N VAL A 106 8.09 9.64 -6.33
CA VAL A 106 7.58 10.98 -6.67
C VAL A 106 7.41 11.83 -5.42
N SER A 107 6.85 11.28 -4.34
CA SER A 107 6.70 11.99 -3.06
C SER A 107 8.04 12.45 -2.49
N ASN A 108 9.04 11.55 -2.44
CA ASN A 108 10.34 11.86 -1.85
C ASN A 108 11.13 12.91 -2.65
N ILE A 109 11.19 12.77 -3.98
CA ILE A 109 11.84 13.77 -4.85
C ILE A 109 11.06 15.07 -4.83
N GLY A 110 9.73 14.99 -4.91
CA GLY A 110 8.85 16.13 -4.97
C GLY A 110 8.89 17.01 -3.72
N LEU A 111 9.06 16.39 -2.53
CA LEU A 111 9.23 17.13 -1.28
C LEU A 111 10.52 17.96 -1.30
N ALA A 112 11.62 17.38 -1.75
CA ALA A 112 12.90 18.10 -1.85
C ALA A 112 12.80 19.30 -2.80
N VAL A 113 12.18 19.12 -3.97
CA VAL A 113 11.96 20.21 -4.95
C VAL A 113 11.06 21.31 -4.38
N ALA A 114 9.97 20.93 -3.68
CA ALA A 114 9.08 21.90 -3.06
C ALA A 114 9.78 22.69 -1.94
N LEU A 115 10.60 22.01 -1.12
CA LEU A 115 11.39 22.65 -0.07
C LEU A 115 12.40 23.64 -0.64
N GLU A 116 13.12 23.29 -1.70
CA GLU A 116 14.07 24.19 -2.37
C GLU A 116 13.37 25.46 -2.90
N LEU A 117 12.23 25.30 -3.59
CA LEU A 117 11.46 26.43 -4.11
C LEU A 117 10.88 27.30 -2.99
N SER A 118 10.54 26.70 -1.84
CA SER A 118 9.91 27.40 -0.71
C SER A 118 10.79 28.49 -0.09
N VAL A 119 12.12 28.37 -0.24
CA VAL A 119 13.09 29.36 0.29
C VAL A 119 12.90 30.73 -0.33
N GLN A 120 12.51 30.78 -1.61
CA GLN A 120 12.34 32.03 -2.35
C GLN A 120 10.87 32.35 -2.62
N GLN A 121 10.05 31.33 -2.88
CA GLN A 121 8.68 31.49 -3.37
C GLN A 121 7.72 30.50 -2.68
N PRO A 122 7.40 30.70 -1.39
CA PRO A 122 6.62 29.74 -0.59
C PRO A 122 5.21 29.47 -1.14
N GLU A 123 4.51 30.47 -1.67
CA GLU A 123 3.18 30.27 -2.26
C GLU A 123 3.23 29.47 -3.56
N GLN A 124 4.24 29.71 -4.39
CA GLN A 124 4.46 28.92 -5.61
C GLN A 124 4.86 27.49 -5.27
N ALA A 125 5.73 27.31 -4.27
CA ALA A 125 6.10 26.01 -3.74
C ALA A 125 4.88 25.25 -3.21
N MET A 126 3.94 25.91 -2.54
CA MET A 126 2.71 25.26 -2.05
C MET A 126 1.83 24.77 -3.21
N THR A 127 1.73 25.55 -4.28
CA THR A 127 1.01 25.15 -5.50
C THR A 127 1.66 23.93 -6.15
N LEU A 128 2.99 23.93 -6.27
CA LEU A 128 3.76 22.79 -6.77
C LEU A 128 3.57 21.56 -5.86
N TRP A 129 3.67 21.75 -4.54
CA TRP A 129 3.54 20.67 -3.56
C TRP A 129 2.16 20.02 -3.61
N ARG A 130 1.08 20.80 -3.72
CA ARG A 130 -0.28 20.26 -3.92
C ARG A 130 -0.41 19.48 -5.23
N THR A 131 0.22 19.96 -6.29
CA THR A 131 0.23 19.27 -7.60
C THR A 131 0.95 17.93 -7.51
N ILE A 132 2.11 17.89 -6.85
CA ILE A 132 2.87 16.67 -6.59
C ILE A 132 2.05 15.69 -5.75
N ASN A 133 1.42 16.15 -4.66
CA ASN A 133 0.56 15.29 -3.84
C ASN A 133 -0.61 14.72 -4.65
N ALA A 134 -1.26 15.49 -5.50
CA ALA A 134 -2.32 14.96 -6.37
C ALA A 134 -1.83 13.81 -7.27
N VAL A 135 -0.59 13.87 -7.76
CA VAL A 135 0.03 12.77 -8.52
C VAL A 135 0.36 11.57 -7.62
N VAL A 136 0.94 11.80 -6.44
CA VAL A 136 1.25 10.75 -5.44
C VAL A 136 -0.01 9.99 -5.05
N GLU A 137 -1.07 10.71 -4.70
CA GLU A 137 -2.38 10.17 -4.33
C GLU A 137 -3.00 9.38 -5.50
N GLY A 138 -2.95 9.94 -6.71
CA GLY A 138 -3.52 9.32 -7.91
C GLY A 138 -2.80 8.06 -8.39
N LEU A 139 -1.50 7.93 -8.14
CA LEU A 139 -0.74 6.72 -8.47
C LEU A 139 -1.08 5.57 -7.52
N GLY A 140 -1.15 5.84 -6.22
CA GLY A 140 -1.38 4.81 -5.21
C GLY A 140 -1.25 5.27 -3.76
N GLY A 141 -1.22 6.59 -3.51
CA GLY A 141 -1.22 7.15 -2.15
C GLY A 141 -2.62 7.24 -1.53
N GLY A 142 -3.63 7.50 -2.36
CA GLY A 142 -5.03 7.68 -1.91
C GLY A 142 -6.04 6.90 -2.74
N ASN A 143 -5.59 6.25 -3.81
CA ASN A 143 -6.41 5.40 -4.65
C ASN A 143 -5.89 3.96 -4.67
N GLU A 144 -6.72 3.04 -4.18
CA GLU A 144 -6.37 1.64 -3.97
C GLU A 144 -7.05 0.70 -4.96
N ILE A 145 -7.66 1.20 -6.04
CA ILE A 145 -8.40 0.38 -7.01
C ILE A 145 -7.60 -0.82 -7.50
N VAL A 146 -6.32 -0.62 -7.84
CA VAL A 146 -5.47 -1.69 -8.39
C VAL A 146 -5.13 -2.73 -7.31
N GLY A 147 -4.84 -2.29 -6.08
CA GLY A 147 -4.65 -3.18 -4.94
C GLY A 147 -5.93 -3.93 -4.56
N GLY A 148 -7.07 -3.25 -4.61
CA GLY A 148 -8.40 -3.82 -4.40
C GLY A 148 -8.73 -4.90 -5.44
N LEU A 149 -8.48 -4.65 -6.72
CA LEU A 149 -8.64 -5.64 -7.79
C LEU A 149 -7.74 -6.86 -7.59
N TRP A 150 -6.48 -6.64 -7.19
CA TRP A 150 -5.57 -7.73 -6.86
C TRP A 150 -6.13 -8.60 -5.72
N VAL A 151 -6.53 -8.01 -4.60
CA VAL A 151 -7.07 -8.75 -3.44
C VAL A 151 -8.42 -9.40 -3.74
N LEU A 152 -9.27 -8.77 -4.54
CA LEU A 152 -10.55 -9.35 -4.95
C LEU A 152 -10.33 -10.61 -5.81
N LEU A 153 -9.54 -10.48 -6.88
CA LEU A 153 -9.30 -11.57 -7.82
C LEU A 153 -8.54 -12.73 -7.18
N LEU A 154 -7.53 -12.45 -6.34
CA LEU A 154 -6.82 -13.52 -5.62
C LEU A 154 -7.77 -14.26 -4.67
N SER A 155 -8.70 -13.57 -4.02
CA SER A 155 -9.65 -14.18 -3.08
C SER A 155 -10.66 -15.07 -3.80
N ILE A 156 -11.14 -14.64 -4.98
CA ILE A 156 -11.99 -15.45 -5.86
C ILE A 156 -11.22 -16.70 -6.32
N ALA A 157 -9.98 -16.53 -6.78
CA ALA A 157 -9.12 -17.65 -7.20
C ALA A 157 -8.91 -18.65 -6.05
N ALA A 158 -8.62 -18.16 -4.85
CA ALA A 158 -8.39 -18.98 -3.67
C ALA A 158 -9.63 -19.74 -3.18
N LEU A 159 -10.83 -19.15 -3.31
CA LEU A 159 -12.11 -19.82 -3.02
C LEU A 159 -12.37 -20.93 -4.03
N ASN A 160 -12.27 -20.63 -5.32
CA ASN A 160 -12.51 -21.59 -6.40
C ASN A 160 -11.54 -22.77 -6.34
N GLY A 161 -10.27 -22.49 -6.06
CA GLY A 161 -9.21 -23.48 -5.94
C GLY A 161 -9.05 -24.13 -4.57
N LYS A 162 -9.87 -23.76 -3.57
CA LYS A 162 -9.77 -24.21 -2.16
C LYS A 162 -8.34 -24.13 -1.60
N ALA A 163 -7.59 -23.10 -2.00
CA ALA A 163 -6.15 -22.99 -1.77
C ALA A 163 -5.78 -22.27 -0.46
N LEU A 164 -6.71 -21.46 0.06
CA LEU A 164 -6.62 -20.72 1.32
C LEU A 164 -7.92 -20.91 2.14
N PRO A 165 -7.91 -20.66 3.47
CA PRO A 165 -9.09 -20.76 4.30
C PRO A 165 -10.26 -19.92 3.77
N THR A 166 -11.44 -20.50 3.74
CA THR A 166 -12.65 -19.85 3.19
C THR A 166 -12.98 -18.53 3.88
N THR A 167 -12.82 -18.46 5.21
CA THR A 167 -13.07 -17.25 5.99
C THR A 167 -12.09 -16.12 5.66
N LEU A 168 -10.79 -16.44 5.47
CA LEU A 168 -9.79 -15.48 5.02
C LEU A 168 -10.15 -14.91 3.64
N ASN A 169 -10.64 -15.75 2.73
CA ASN A 169 -11.00 -15.27 1.41
C ASN A 169 -12.25 -14.37 1.42
N TYR A 170 -13.24 -14.63 2.28
CA TYR A 170 -14.37 -13.69 2.44
C TYR A 170 -13.94 -12.32 2.96
N LEU A 171 -12.98 -12.29 3.90
CA LEU A 171 -12.34 -11.03 4.29
C LEU A 171 -11.63 -10.38 3.08
N GLY A 172 -10.89 -11.16 2.29
CA GLY A 172 -10.24 -10.65 1.08
C GLY A 172 -11.22 -10.12 0.02
N LEU A 173 -12.40 -10.73 -0.15
CA LEU A 173 -13.45 -10.17 -1.01
C LEU A 173 -13.90 -8.80 -0.51
N PHE A 174 -14.13 -8.66 0.80
CA PHE A 174 -14.48 -7.38 1.41
C PHE A 174 -13.38 -6.33 1.20
N VAL A 175 -12.13 -6.65 1.54
CA VAL A 175 -10.96 -5.78 1.34
C VAL A 175 -10.87 -5.33 -0.13
N GLY A 176 -11.02 -6.27 -1.06
CA GLY A 176 -10.95 -5.99 -2.49
C GLY A 176 -12.05 -5.05 -2.96
N VAL A 177 -13.29 -5.25 -2.49
CA VAL A 177 -14.41 -4.35 -2.80
C VAL A 177 -14.17 -2.95 -2.24
N VAL A 178 -13.76 -2.84 -0.97
CA VAL A 178 -13.45 -1.53 -0.36
C VAL A 178 -12.34 -0.82 -1.12
N GLY A 179 -11.28 -1.53 -1.53
CA GLY A 179 -10.21 -0.95 -2.34
C GLY A 179 -10.69 -0.43 -3.70
N ILE A 180 -11.68 -1.06 -4.32
CA ILE A 180 -12.29 -0.54 -5.56
C ILE A 180 -13.14 0.71 -5.28
N LEU A 181 -13.81 0.77 -4.12
CA LEU A 181 -14.64 1.91 -3.73
C LEU A 181 -13.83 3.19 -3.47
N THR A 182 -12.49 3.13 -3.34
CA THR A 182 -11.64 4.34 -3.25
C THR A 182 -11.66 5.18 -4.53
N ILE A 183 -12.28 4.72 -5.61
CA ILE A 183 -12.58 5.57 -6.77
C ILE A 183 -13.51 6.73 -6.43
N TYR A 184 -14.36 6.55 -5.41
CA TYR A 184 -15.23 7.60 -4.92
C TYR A 184 -14.43 8.55 -4.03
N PRO A 185 -14.66 9.88 -4.12
CA PRO A 185 -13.95 10.88 -3.33
C PRO A 185 -14.42 10.87 -1.88
N ALA A 186 -14.09 9.81 -1.14
CA ALA A 186 -14.43 9.61 0.24
C ALA A 186 -13.28 8.90 0.97
N ASP A 187 -12.55 9.68 1.78
CA ASP A 187 -11.33 9.25 2.49
C ASP A 187 -11.55 8.00 3.37
N ILE A 188 -12.78 7.84 3.87
CA ILE A 188 -13.19 6.69 4.69
C ILE A 188 -12.95 5.34 3.98
N PHE A 189 -13.02 5.27 2.65
CA PHE A 189 -12.75 4.00 1.95
C PHE A 189 -11.27 3.62 2.01
N THR A 190 -10.37 4.59 1.90
CA THR A 190 -8.92 4.37 2.02
C THR A 190 -8.57 3.95 3.45
N GLU A 191 -9.21 4.53 4.46
CA GLU A 191 -9.04 4.12 5.86
C GLU A 191 -9.55 2.69 6.12
N ILE A 192 -10.76 2.35 5.66
CA ILE A 192 -11.32 0.99 5.80
C ILE A 192 -10.45 -0.01 5.03
N PHE A 193 -9.97 0.33 3.84
CA PHE A 193 -9.05 -0.50 3.08
C PHE A 193 -7.78 -0.76 3.90
N GLY A 194 -7.12 0.28 4.41
CA GLY A 194 -5.90 0.14 5.20
C GLY A 194 -6.10 -0.71 6.47
N ILE A 195 -7.16 -0.48 7.24
CA ILE A 195 -7.44 -1.25 8.46
C ILE A 195 -7.75 -2.72 8.14
N SER A 196 -8.58 -2.96 7.13
CA SER A 196 -8.94 -4.32 6.73
C SER A 196 -7.75 -5.07 6.10
N GLN A 197 -6.85 -4.36 5.40
CA GLN A 197 -5.57 -4.88 4.91
C GLN A 197 -4.66 -5.34 6.05
N ILE A 198 -4.57 -4.60 7.17
CA ILE A 198 -3.77 -5.05 8.33
C ILE A 198 -4.24 -6.43 8.80
N VAL A 199 -5.54 -6.60 8.98
CA VAL A 199 -6.13 -7.87 9.42
C VAL A 199 -5.88 -8.97 8.38
N TRP A 200 -6.09 -8.65 7.10
CA TRP A 200 -5.92 -9.59 5.99
C TRP A 200 -4.47 -10.05 5.82
N PHE A 201 -3.50 -9.12 5.77
CA PHE A 201 -2.07 -9.43 5.69
C PHE A 201 -1.58 -10.24 6.90
N SER A 202 -2.00 -9.87 8.10
CA SER A 202 -1.65 -10.59 9.33
C SER A 202 -2.11 -12.04 9.27
N TRP A 203 -3.38 -12.24 8.92
CA TRP A 203 -3.96 -13.58 8.85
C TRP A 203 -3.36 -14.39 7.68
N LEU A 204 -3.24 -13.79 6.50
CA LEU A 204 -2.61 -14.42 5.35
C LEU A 204 -1.18 -14.86 5.66
N GLY A 205 -0.39 -13.99 6.28
CA GLY A 205 0.99 -14.28 6.68
C GLY A 205 1.07 -15.51 7.58
N VAL A 206 0.23 -15.57 8.62
CA VAL A 206 0.14 -16.75 9.51
C VAL A 206 -0.27 -18.00 8.73
N VAL A 207 -1.24 -17.90 7.82
CA VAL A 207 -1.69 -19.05 7.00
C VAL A 207 -0.57 -19.55 6.10
N LEU A 208 0.18 -18.66 5.44
CA LEU A 208 1.30 -19.04 4.58
C LEU A 208 2.45 -19.68 5.36
N LEU A 209 2.68 -19.25 6.62
CA LEU A 209 3.73 -19.79 7.49
C LEU A 209 3.36 -21.10 8.19
N THR A 210 2.07 -21.37 8.40
CA THR A 210 1.61 -22.59 9.10
C THR A 210 1.11 -23.67 8.14
N SER A 211 0.73 -23.30 6.92
CA SER A 211 0.24 -24.24 5.90
C SER A 211 1.34 -25.19 5.42
N ARG A 212 1.22 -26.48 5.75
CA ARG A 212 2.08 -27.55 5.24
C ARG A 212 1.80 -27.95 3.78
N LYS A 213 0.68 -27.49 3.20
CA LYS A 213 0.34 -27.79 1.80
C LYS A 213 1.34 -27.09 0.88
N SER A 214 2.25 -27.92 0.35
CA SER A 214 3.10 -27.63 -0.82
C SER A 214 2.27 -27.56 -2.08
#